data_AF-A0A3D4CU57-F1
#
_entry.id   AF-A0A3D4CU57-F1
#
_cell.length_a   1.000
_cell.length_b   1.000
_cell.length_c   1.000
_cell.angle_alpha   90.00
_cell.angle_beta   90.00
_cell.angle_gamma   90.00
#
_symmetry.space_group_name_H-M   'P 1'
#
loop_
_entity.id
_entity.type
_entity.pdbx_description
1 polymer ?
#
loop_
_entity_poly.entity_id
_entity_poly.type
_entity_poly.pdbx_seq_one_letter_code
_entity_poly.pdbx_strand_id
1 'polypeptide(L)' 'MEDVIKNYSADFMQLKNTKENDWFSKQRQSAFDIFQESGFPNTRVEDWKYTDVKPIAKNT' A
#
# COMPACT_ATOMS: atom_id res chain seq x y z
N MET A 1 2.58 10.39 -7.77
CA MET A 1 2.26 9.07 -7.19
C MET A 1 3.47 8.51 -6.43
N GLU A 2 4.70 8.83 -6.88
CA GLU A 2 5.95 8.55 -6.14
C GLU A 2 5.92 9.05 -4.69
N ASP A 3 5.42 10.27 -4.44
CA ASP A 3 5.32 10.82 -3.07
C ASP A 3 4.41 9.98 -2.16
N VAL A 4 3.31 9.44 -2.69
CA VAL A 4 2.38 8.57 -1.96
C VAL A 4 3.07 7.27 -1.59
N ILE A 5 3.72 6.62 -2.56
CA ILE A 5 4.45 5.36 -2.32
C ILE A 5 5.54 5.56 -1.27
N LYS A 6 6.24 6.70 -1.30
CA LYS A 6 7.26 7.05 -0.31
C LYS A 6 6.68 7.18 1.10
N ASN A 7 5.55 7.88 1.26
CA ASN A 7 4.90 8.04 2.57
C ASN A 7 4.47 6.69 3.14
N TYR A 8 3.77 5.87 2.36
CA TYR A 8 3.37 4.52 2.78
C TYR A 8 4.57 3.58 3.02
N SER A 9 5.71 3.79 2.36
CA SER A 9 6.95 3.03 2.62
C SER A 9 7.51 3.31 4.02
N ALA A 10 7.45 4.56 4.47
CA ALA A 10 7.87 4.92 5.82
C ALA A 10 6.95 4.27 6.87
N ASP A 11 5.64 4.37 6.69
CA ASP A 11 4.64 3.78 7.59
C ASP A 11 4.77 2.25 7.66
N PHE A 12 5.01 1.60 6.51
CA PHE A 12 5.21 0.16 6.45
C PHE A 12 6.48 -0.29 7.19
N MET A 13 7.58 0.46 7.08
CA MET A 13 8.79 0.18 7.84
C MET A 13 8.58 0.36 9.36
N GLN A 14 7.82 1.38 9.77
CA GLN A 14 7.45 1.55 11.17
C GLN A 14 6.60 0.37 11.70
N LEU A 15 5.65 -0.11 10.90
CA LEU A 15 4.85 -1.29 11.24
C LEU A 15 5.73 -2.53 11.45
N LYS A 16 6.70 -2.79 10.56
CA LYS A 16 7.63 -3.93 10.66
C LYS A 16 8.44 -3.89 11.95
N ASN A 17 8.91 -2.70 12.35
CA ASN A 17 9.69 -2.53 13.57
C ASN A 17 8.87 -2.72 14.87
N THR A 18 7.55 -2.60 14.79
CA THR A 18 6.67 -2.69 15.97
C THR A 18 6.16 -4.12 16.23
N LYS A 19 6.26 -5.02 15.25
CA LYS A 19 5.65 -6.37 15.29
C LYS A 19 6.72 -7.46 15.25
N GLU A 20 7.34 -7.75 16.39
CA GLU A 20 8.44 -8.75 16.49
C GLU A 20 8.03 -10.20 16.20
N ASN A 21 6.76 -10.58 16.36
CA ASN A 21 6.29 -11.95 16.10
C ASN A 21 5.13 -11.98 15.10
N ASP A 22 5.44 -11.50 13.89
CA ASP A 22 4.47 -11.38 12.82
C ASP A 22 4.46 -12.60 11.90
N TRP A 23 3.58 -13.56 12.19
CA TRP A 23 3.34 -14.74 11.36
C TRP A 23 2.86 -14.43 9.94
N PHE A 24 2.39 -13.20 9.68
CA PHE A 24 1.87 -12.73 8.39
C PHE A 24 2.80 -11.72 7.70
N SER A 25 4.03 -11.56 8.20
CA SER A 25 5.03 -10.61 7.70
C SER A 25 5.37 -10.82 6.23
N LYS A 26 5.48 -12.09 5.78
CA LYS A 26 5.80 -12.43 4.39
C LYS A 26 4.70 -11.97 3.43
N GLN A 27 3.43 -12.20 3.78
CA GLN A 27 2.27 -11.81 2.99
C GLN A 27 2.13 -10.29 2.96
N ARG A 28 2.39 -9.61 4.09
CA ARG A 28 2.47 -8.15 4.14
C ARG A 28 3.55 -7.60 3.23
N GLN A 29 4.76 -8.16 3.26
CA GLN A 29 5.85 -7.73 2.40
C GLN A 29 5.47 -7.93 0.92
N SER A 30 4.99 -9.12 0.55
CA SER A 30 4.60 -9.40 -0.84
C SER A 30 3.50 -8.47 -1.35
N ALA A 31 2.48 -8.17 -0.54
CA ALA A 31 1.45 -7.20 -0.90
C ALA A 31 2.02 -5.78 -1.04
N PHE A 32 2.96 -5.41 -0.17
CA PHE A 32 3.61 -4.11 -0.21
C PHE A 32 4.52 -3.97 -1.44
N ASP A 33 5.25 -5.01 -1.82
CA ASP A 33 6.10 -5.02 -3.03
C ASP A 33 5.24 -4.73 -4.28
N ILE A 34 4.07 -5.37 -4.41
CA ILE A 34 3.12 -5.09 -5.50
C ILE A 34 2.65 -3.63 -5.45
N PHE A 35 2.34 -3.11 -4.26
CA PHE A 35 1.94 -1.72 -4.09
C PHE A 35 3.05 -0.73 -4.47
N GLN A 36 4.32 -1.04 -4.20
CA GLN A 36 5.44 -0.19 -4.62
C GLN A 36 5.58 -0.13 -6.15
N GLU A 37 5.24 -1.21 -6.86
CA GLU A 37 5.26 -1.26 -8.31
C GLU A 37 4.04 -0.59 -8.96
N SER A 38 2.84 -0.85 -8.43
CA SER A 38 1.58 -0.44 -9.07
C SER A 38 0.94 0.82 -8.49
N GLY A 39 1.28 1.19 -7.25
CA GLY A 39 0.56 2.18 -6.46
C GLY A 39 -0.89 1.77 -6.18
N PHE A 40 -1.72 2.76 -5.84
CA PHE A 40 -3.16 2.53 -5.70
C PHE A 40 -3.82 2.22 -7.06
N PRO A 41 -4.77 1.28 -7.09
CA PRO A 41 -5.55 1.00 -8.29
C PRO A 41 -6.43 2.20 -8.67
N ASN A 42 -7.05 2.11 -9.84
CA ASN A 42 -7.99 3.13 -10.31
C ASN A 42 -9.21 2.48 -10.95
N THR A 43 -10.27 3.27 -11.15
CA THR A 43 -11.56 2.80 -11.68
C THR A 43 -11.54 2.26 -13.12
N ARG A 44 -10.38 2.26 -13.81
CA ARG A 44 -10.20 1.56 -15.09
C ARG A 44 -9.87 0.08 -14.91
N VAL A 45 -9.41 -0.32 -13.72
CA VAL A 45 -9.27 -1.74 -13.37
C VAL A 45 -10.65 -2.26 -13.02
N GLU A 46 -11.10 -3.34 -13.67
CA GLU A 46 -12.49 -3.81 -13.56
C GLU A 46 -12.89 -4.09 -12.11
N ASP A 47 -12.00 -4.71 -11.32
CA ASP A 47 -12.23 -4.98 -9.89
C ASP A 47 -12.41 -3.71 -9.04
N TRP A 48 -11.93 -2.56 -9.53
CA TRP A 48 -11.97 -1.27 -8.84
C TRP A 48 -12.92 -0.25 -9.48
N LYS A 49 -13.68 -0.67 -10.50
CA LYS A 49 -14.57 0.19 -11.30
C LYS A 49 -15.56 1.01 -10.47
N TYR A 50 -16.03 0.43 -9.38
CA TYR A 50 -17.02 1.04 -8.49
C TYR A 50 -16.43 1.60 -7.19
N THR A 51 -15.10 1.56 -7.02
CA THR A 51 -14.42 1.97 -5.80
C THR A 51 -13.26 2.92 -6.13
N ASP A 52 -13.52 4.23 -6.08
CA ASP A 52 -12.47 5.23 -6.26
C ASP A 52 -11.61 5.36 -4.99
N VAL A 53 -10.37 4.90 -5.08
CA VAL A 53 -9.37 4.97 -4.00
C VAL A 53 -8.46 6.19 -4.08
N LYS A 54 -8.60 7.04 -5.09
CA LYS A 54 -7.82 8.30 -5.18
C LYS A 54 -7.96 9.19 -3.93
N PRO A 55 -9.11 9.28 -3.24
CA PRO A 55 -9.22 10.06 -2.02
C PRO A 55 -8.29 9.59 -0.89
N ILE A 56 -7.95 8.30 -0.85
CA ILE A 56 -7.04 7.73 0.16
C ILE A 56 -5.65 8.33 0.00
N ALA A 57 -5.17 8.40 -1.25
CA ALA A 57 -3.86 8.94 -1.60
C ALA A 57 -3.72 10.47 -1.39
N LYS A 58 -4.83 11.20 -1.20
CA LYS A 58 -4.81 12.66 -1.01
C LYS A 58 -4.55 13.09 0.44
N ASN A 59 -4.76 12.18 1.39
CA ASN A 59 -4.66 12.46 2.83
C ASN A 59 -3.37 11.90 3.45
N THR A 60 -2.39 11.52 2.62
CA THR A 60 -1.09 10.96 3.03
C THR A 60 0.01 11.93 2.68
#